data_AF-A0A7S2T8F2-F1
#
_entry.id   AF-A0A7S2T8F2-F1
#
_cell.length_a   1.000
_cell.length_b   1.000
_cell.length_c   1.000
_cell.angle_alpha   90.00
_cell.angle_beta   90.00
_cell.angle_gamma   90.00
#
_symmetry.space_group_name_H-M   'P 1'
#
loop_
_entity.id
_entity.type
_entity.pdbx_description
1 polymer ?
#
loop_
_entity_poly.entity_id
_entity_poly.type
_entity_poly.pdbx_seq_one_letter_code
_entity_poly.pdbx_strand_id
1 'polypeptide(L)'
;YAAADQEGGEGLQISLSDNVPLEILFECIDKHFNSVEYVNKLHSDLELHGRRFRAVQKRFLVRFKDRRPEPLSHLEALLDDTYDNIIDCCVRIDETTADMMDRARDIVHNCHLFLSLLQCQFNLTE
;
A
#
# COMPACT_ATOMS: atom_id res chain seq x y z
N TYR A 1 19.27 -65.93 -4.08
CA TYR A 1 20.29 -65.57 -5.09
C TYR A 1 19.63 -64.60 -6.04
N ALA A 2 19.52 -63.31 -5.69
CA ALA A 2 20.54 -62.26 -5.81
C ALA A 2 20.55 -61.62 -7.21
N ALA A 3 19.89 -60.46 -7.31
CA ALA A 3 20.10 -59.37 -8.27
C ALA A 3 19.45 -58.13 -7.62
N ALA A 4 20.13 -57.48 -6.68
CA ALA A 4 21.04 -56.35 -6.90
C ALA A 4 20.27 -55.07 -7.24
N ASP A 5 20.05 -54.27 -6.20
CA ASP A 5 19.79 -52.84 -6.24
C ASP A 5 20.72 -52.12 -7.23
N GLN A 6 20.16 -51.22 -8.04
CA GLN A 6 20.80 -49.99 -8.53
C GLN A 6 19.79 -49.18 -9.35
N GLU A 7 18.79 -48.59 -8.68
CA GLU A 7 18.25 -47.30 -9.10
C GLU A 7 18.90 -46.23 -8.22
N GLY A 8 20.20 -46.03 -8.45
CA GLY A 8 20.91 -44.85 -7.99
C GLY A 8 20.49 -43.66 -8.84
N GLY A 9 19.28 -43.15 -8.63
CA GLY A 9 18.94 -41.80 -9.07
C GLY A 9 19.75 -40.85 -8.21
N GLU A 10 20.90 -40.39 -8.69
CA GLU A 10 21.67 -39.33 -8.04
C GLU A 10 20.74 -38.12 -7.88
N GLY A 11 20.27 -37.91 -6.65
CA GLY A 11 19.38 -36.80 -6.32
C GLY A 11 20.09 -35.49 -6.66
N LEU A 12 19.40 -34.63 -7.42
CA LEU A 12 19.94 -33.32 -7.80
C LEU A 12 20.15 -32.49 -6.53
N GLN A 13 21.41 -32.34 -6.11
CA GLN A 13 21.77 -31.54 -4.94
C GLN A 13 22.08 -30.11 -5.40
N ILE A 14 21.16 -29.19 -5.14
CA ILE A 14 21.33 -27.76 -5.45
C ILE A 14 21.99 -27.10 -4.24
N SER A 15 23.25 -26.67 -4.38
CA SER A 15 23.96 -25.90 -3.35
C SER A 15 24.06 -24.43 -3.76
N LEU A 16 23.64 -23.53 -2.86
CA LEU A 16 23.80 -22.10 -3.05
C LEU A 16 25.20 -21.70 -2.56
N SER A 17 26.03 -21.17 -3.47
CA SER A 17 27.40 -20.74 -3.16
C SER A 17 27.47 -19.30 -2.64
N ASP A 18 26.46 -18.49 -2.96
CA ASP A 18 26.36 -17.07 -2.62
C ASP A 18 25.52 -16.84 -1.35
N ASN A 19 25.77 -15.70 -0.70
CA ASN A 19 24.98 -15.23 0.42
C ASN A 19 23.57 -14.81 -0.01
N VAL A 20 22.58 -15.11 0.84
CA VAL A 20 21.17 -14.81 0.61
C VAL A 20 20.97 -13.27 0.52
N PRO A 21 20.28 -12.74 -0.51
CA PRO A 21 20.33 -11.33 -0.89
C PRO A 21 19.43 -10.41 -0.04
N LEU A 22 19.67 -10.33 1.28
CA LEU A 22 18.88 -9.60 2.29
C LEU A 22 18.55 -8.14 1.95
N GLU A 23 19.40 -7.47 1.17
CA GLU A 23 19.20 -6.10 0.74
C GLU A 23 17.86 -5.91 -0.01
N ILE A 24 17.50 -6.87 -0.88
CA ILE A 24 16.26 -6.81 -1.66
C ILE A 24 15.03 -6.89 -0.74
N LEU A 25 15.09 -7.73 0.30
CA LEU A 25 14.01 -7.87 1.26
C LEU A 25 13.81 -6.58 2.06
N PHE A 26 14.88 -5.96 2.54
CA PHE A 26 14.79 -4.69 3.26
C PHE A 26 14.23 -3.58 2.37
N GLU A 27 14.67 -3.50 1.11
CA GLU A 27 14.13 -2.53 0.16
C GLU A 27 12.61 -2.73 -0.07
N CYS A 28 12.15 -3.98 -0.19
CA CYS A 28 10.72 -4.29 -0.30
C CYS A 28 9.95 -3.86 0.95
N ILE A 29 10.49 -4.13 2.14
CA ILE A 29 9.88 -3.74 3.43
C ILE A 29 9.75 -2.21 3.50
N ASP A 30 10.81 -1.47 3.19
CA ASP A 30 10.81 -0.01 3.21
C ASP A 30 9.80 0.57 2.22
N LYS A 31 9.70 0.02 1.01
CA LYS A 31 8.71 0.43 0.01
C LYS A 31 7.28 0.24 0.49
N HIS A 32 6.97 -0.87 1.15
CA HIS A 32 5.65 -1.11 1.73
C HIS A 32 5.38 -0.18 2.92
N PHE A 33 6.35 -0.03 3.82
CA PHE A 33 6.22 0.84 4.99
C PHE A 33 5.92 2.29 4.58
N ASN A 34 6.67 2.82 3.61
CA ASN A 34 6.44 4.17 3.06
C ASN A 34 5.04 4.31 2.43
N SER A 35 4.52 3.27 1.77
CA SER A 35 3.14 3.26 1.26
C SER A 35 2.11 3.34 2.38
N VAL A 36 2.27 2.56 3.45
CA VAL A 36 1.37 2.58 4.61
C VAL A 36 1.37 3.97 5.25
N GLU A 37 2.54 4.57 5.45
CA GLU A 37 2.65 5.92 6.00
C GLU A 37 1.95 6.95 5.10
N TYR A 38 2.12 6.84 3.79
CA TYR A 38 1.49 7.74 2.84
C TYR A 38 -0.05 7.61 2.82
N VAL A 39 -0.59 6.39 2.87
CA VAL A 39 -2.05 6.16 3.00
C VAL A 39 -2.60 6.79 4.29
N ASN A 40 -1.90 6.61 5.42
CA ASN A 40 -2.30 7.23 6.70
C ASN A 40 -2.29 8.76 6.63
N LYS A 41 -1.32 9.34 5.92
CA LYS A 41 -1.28 10.78 5.68
C LYS A 41 -2.47 11.24 4.83
N LEU A 42 -2.80 10.54 3.76
CA LEU A 42 -3.96 10.86 2.92
C LEU A 42 -5.27 10.78 3.71
N HIS A 43 -5.45 9.80 4.60
CA HIS A 43 -6.60 9.76 5.49
C HIS A 43 -6.69 10.97 6.44
N SER A 44 -5.55 11.45 6.94
CA SER A 44 -5.47 12.65 7.77
C SER A 44 -5.85 13.91 6.97
N ASP A 45 -5.40 13.99 5.72
CA ASP A 45 -5.75 15.07 4.79
C ASP A 45 -7.24 15.04 4.43
N LEU A 46 -7.82 13.85 4.20
CA LEU A 46 -9.26 13.66 3.97
C LEU A 46 -10.09 14.18 5.15
N GLU A 47 -9.67 13.90 6.38
CA GLU A 47 -10.33 14.42 7.58
C GLU A 47 -10.31 15.95 7.62
N LEU A 48 -9.17 16.56 7.25
CA LEU A 48 -9.04 18.01 7.15
C LEU A 48 -9.94 18.59 6.06
N HIS A 49 -9.99 17.97 4.88
CA HIS A 49 -10.88 18.37 3.79
C HIS A 49 -12.36 18.28 4.22
N GLY A 50 -12.76 17.20 4.90
CA GLY A 50 -14.11 17.05 5.44
C GLY A 50 -14.48 18.13 6.45
N ARG A 51 -13.57 18.50 7.36
CA ARG A 51 -13.79 19.62 8.29
C ARG A 51 -13.97 20.95 7.56
N ARG A 52 -13.13 21.22 6.55
CA ARG A 52 -13.21 22.43 5.72
C ARG A 52 -14.52 22.52 4.95
N PHE A 53 -14.90 21.45 4.26
CA PHE A 53 -16.17 21.36 3.53
C PHE A 53 -17.36 21.64 4.45
N ARG A 54 -17.39 21.02 5.65
CA ARG A 54 -18.46 21.26 6.63
C ARG A 54 -18.49 22.70 7.14
N ALA A 55 -17.34 23.36 7.30
CA ALA A 55 -17.28 24.76 7.70
C ALA A 55 -17.85 25.68 6.60
N VAL A 56 -17.52 25.41 5.34
CA VAL A 56 -18.08 26.12 4.17
C VAL A 56 -19.59 25.92 4.08
N GLN A 57 -20.09 24.69 4.20
CA GLN A 57 -21.53 24.39 4.24
C GLN A 57 -22.26 25.15 5.35
N LYS A 58 -21.72 25.17 6.58
CA LYS A 58 -22.32 25.94 7.68
C LYS A 58 -22.38 27.44 7.37
N ARG A 59 -21.31 27.99 6.81
CA ARG A 59 -21.25 29.41 6.39
C ARG A 59 -22.29 29.69 5.30
N PHE A 60 -22.46 28.77 4.37
CA PHE A 60 -23.45 28.84 3.29
C PHE A 60 -24.88 28.89 3.86
N LEU A 61 -25.22 27.97 4.77
CA LEU A 61 -26.53 27.93 5.42
C LEU A 61 -26.87 29.20 6.22
N VAL A 62 -25.90 29.75 6.97
CA VAL A 62 -26.10 31.00 7.72
C VAL A 62 -26.36 32.17 6.77
N ARG A 63 -25.56 32.29 5.71
CA ARG A 63 -25.71 33.34 4.68
C ARG A 63 -27.03 33.23 3.93
N PHE A 64 -27.46 32.01 3.60
CA PHE A 64 -28.74 31.74 2.95
C PHE A 64 -29.92 32.14 3.84
N LYS A 65 -29.84 31.84 5.14
CA LYS A 65 -30.85 32.23 6.13
C LYS A 65 -30.96 33.75 6.31
N ASP A 66 -29.84 34.48 6.26
CA ASP A 66 -29.78 35.92 6.51
C ASP A 66 -30.33 36.81 5.37
N ARG A 67 -30.85 36.23 4.27
CA ARG A 67 -31.40 36.96 3.09
C ARG A 67 -30.50 38.13 2.63
N ARG A 68 -29.18 37.95 2.65
CA ARG A 68 -28.26 39.01 2.22
C ARG A 68 -28.16 39.07 0.68
N PRO A 69 -28.17 40.27 0.07
CA PRO A 69 -28.14 40.44 -1.40
C PRO A 69 -26.74 40.34 -2.03
N GLU A 70 -25.70 40.01 -1.26
CA GLU A 70 -24.33 39.88 -1.76
C GLU A 70 -24.17 38.55 -2.54
N PRO A 71 -23.50 38.53 -3.71
CA PRO A 71 -23.45 37.33 -4.55
C PRO A 71 -22.79 36.15 -3.83
N LEU A 72 -23.57 35.08 -3.64
CA LEU A 72 -23.14 33.81 -3.03
C LEU A 72 -22.13 33.03 -3.89
N SER A 73 -21.86 33.50 -5.11
CA SER A 73 -21.05 32.80 -6.12
C SER A 73 -19.67 32.37 -5.63
N HIS A 74 -18.99 33.20 -4.83
CA HIS A 74 -17.68 32.82 -4.28
C HIS A 74 -17.76 31.67 -3.28
N LEU A 75 -18.85 31.59 -2.51
CA LEU A 75 -19.03 30.53 -1.52
C LEU A 75 -19.53 29.24 -2.16
N GLU A 76 -20.28 29.34 -3.26
CA GLU A 76 -20.65 28.20 -4.12
C GLU A 76 -19.40 27.62 -4.78
N ALA A 77 -18.57 28.44 -5.43
CA ALA A 77 -17.30 27.99 -6.00
C ALA A 77 -16.39 27.34 -4.95
N LEU A 78 -16.29 27.91 -3.75
CA LEU A 78 -15.51 27.32 -2.66
C LEU A 78 -16.10 25.99 -2.17
N LEU A 79 -17.43 25.83 -2.23
CA LEU A 79 -18.08 24.58 -1.86
C LEU A 79 -17.76 23.48 -2.88
N ASP A 80 -17.84 23.80 -4.16
CA ASP A 80 -17.49 22.90 -5.26
C ASP A 80 -16.01 22.51 -5.18
N ASP A 81 -15.11 23.49 -5.03
CA ASP A 81 -13.66 23.23 -4.86
C ASP A 81 -13.39 22.29 -3.67
N THR A 82 -14.05 22.53 -2.52
CA THR A 82 -13.83 21.68 -1.33
C THR A 82 -14.45 20.29 -1.47
N TYR A 83 -15.48 20.13 -2.28
CA TYR A 83 -16.04 18.83 -2.65
C TYR A 83 -15.10 18.07 -3.59
N ASP A 84 -14.61 18.72 -4.64
CA ASP A 84 -13.67 18.12 -5.60
C ASP A 84 -12.38 17.67 -4.91
N ASN A 85 -11.86 18.47 -3.97
CA ASN A 85 -10.72 18.08 -3.15
C ASN A 85 -10.96 16.79 -2.32
N ILE A 86 -12.19 16.57 -1.85
CA ILE A 86 -12.55 15.33 -1.12
C ILE A 86 -12.55 14.15 -2.09
N ILE A 87 -13.17 14.31 -3.26
CA ILE A 87 -13.23 13.27 -4.29
C ILE A 87 -11.82 12.88 -4.75
N ASP A 88 -10.99 13.86 -5.11
CA ASP A 88 -9.61 13.65 -5.51
C ASP A 88 -8.80 12.93 -4.42
N CYS A 89 -9.01 13.29 -3.15
CA CYS A 89 -8.35 12.64 -2.03
C CYS A 89 -8.79 11.17 -1.89
N CYS A 90 -10.09 10.87 -2.03
CA CYS A 90 -10.61 9.50 -2.01
C CYS A 90 -10.02 8.66 -3.15
N VAL A 91 -9.99 9.18 -4.39
CA VAL A 91 -9.40 8.49 -5.54
C VAL A 91 -7.93 8.15 -5.27
N ARG A 92 -7.16 9.11 -4.76
CA ARG A 92 -5.75 8.87 -4.41
C ARG A 92 -5.58 7.83 -3.31
N ILE A 93 -6.47 7.81 -2.31
CA ILE A 93 -6.45 6.77 -1.26
C ILE A 93 -6.67 5.40 -1.88
N ASP A 94 -7.67 5.25 -2.75
CA ASP A 94 -7.98 3.98 -3.40
C ASP A 94 -6.80 3.48 -4.26
N GLU A 95 -6.23 4.34 -5.10
CA GLU A 95 -5.05 4.04 -5.92
C GLU A 95 -3.84 3.63 -5.05
N THR A 96 -3.54 4.42 -4.02
CA THR A 96 -2.40 4.16 -3.14
C THR A 96 -2.60 2.88 -2.32
N THR A 97 -3.85 2.58 -1.93
CA THR A 97 -4.18 1.37 -1.17
C THR A 97 -4.03 0.13 -2.06
N ALA A 98 -4.41 0.21 -3.34
CA ALA A 98 -4.16 -0.86 -4.30
C ALA A 98 -2.64 -1.11 -4.46
N ASP A 99 -1.86 -0.05 -4.67
CA ASP A 99 -0.39 -0.13 -4.75
C ASP A 99 0.24 -0.72 -3.46
N MET A 100 -0.28 -0.37 -2.29
CA MET A 100 0.16 -0.91 -1.00
C MET A 100 -0.08 -2.42 -0.92
N MET A 101 -1.24 -2.90 -1.38
CA MET A 101 -1.55 -4.33 -1.39
C MET A 101 -0.63 -5.12 -2.33
N ASP A 102 -0.28 -4.56 -3.48
CA ASP A 102 0.66 -5.20 -4.40
C ASP A 102 2.07 -5.29 -3.79
N ARG A 103 2.55 -4.22 -3.13
CA ARG A 103 3.83 -4.25 -2.38
C ARG A 103 3.82 -5.26 -1.23
N ALA A 104 2.68 -5.41 -0.54
CA ALA A 104 2.53 -6.41 0.52
C ALA A 104 2.67 -7.83 -0.05
N ARG A 105 2.08 -8.08 -1.22
CA ARG A 105 2.23 -9.36 -1.94
C ARG A 105 3.68 -9.62 -2.34
N ASP A 106 4.39 -8.59 -2.80
CA ASP A 106 5.81 -8.69 -3.13
C ASP A 106 6.64 -9.09 -1.92
N ILE A 107 6.39 -8.52 -0.74
CA ILE A 107 7.08 -8.93 0.50
C ILE A 107 6.83 -10.40 0.80
N VAL A 108 5.57 -10.86 0.73
CA VAL A 108 5.24 -12.27 0.99
C VAL A 108 5.98 -13.19 0.02
N HIS A 109 5.99 -12.84 -1.27
CA HIS A 109 6.70 -13.61 -2.29
C HIS A 109 8.22 -13.65 -2.03
N ASN A 110 8.81 -12.49 -1.73
CA ASN A 110 10.23 -12.40 -1.39
C ASN A 110 10.54 -13.23 -0.13
N CYS A 111 9.75 -13.11 0.95
CA CYS A 111 9.92 -13.93 2.15
C CYS A 111 9.89 -15.42 1.85
N HIS A 112 8.94 -15.89 1.02
CA HIS A 112 8.88 -17.28 0.60
C HIS A 112 10.15 -17.71 -0.15
N LEU A 113 10.59 -16.92 -1.13
CA LEU A 113 11.82 -17.20 -1.88
C LEU A 113 13.04 -17.25 -0.95
N PHE A 114 13.16 -16.29 -0.03
CA PHE A 114 14.23 -16.24 0.96
C PHE A 114 14.25 -17.48 1.86
N LEU A 115 13.08 -17.91 2.35
CA LEU A 115 12.98 -19.12 3.16
C LEU A 115 13.40 -20.36 2.35
N SER A 116 12.99 -20.49 1.09
CA SER A 116 13.41 -21.59 0.22
C SER A 116 14.92 -21.56 -0.08
N LEU A 117 15.51 -20.38 -0.30
CA LEU A 117 16.95 -20.24 -0.50
C LEU A 117 17.74 -20.60 0.76
N LEU A 118 17.27 -20.20 1.94
CA LEU A 118 17.85 -20.59 3.22
C LEU A 118 17.73 -22.11 3.43
N GLN A 119 16.59 -22.71 3.10
CA GLN A 119 16.42 -24.16 3.16
C GLN A 119 17.42 -24.90 2.28
N CYS A 120 17.60 -24.46 1.02
CA CYS A 120 18.61 -25.01 0.12
C CYS A 120 20.04 -24.80 0.63
N GLN A 121 20.36 -23.61 1.17
CA GLN A 121 21.71 -23.29 1.63
C GLN A 121 22.13 -24.15 2.84
N PHE A 122 21.20 -24.37 3.77
CA PHE A 122 21.49 -25.09 5.01
C PHE A 122 21.11 -26.58 4.94
N ASN A 123 20.66 -27.09 3.77
CA ASN A 123 20.06 -28.41 3.62
C ASN A 123 19.01 -28.70 4.71
N LEU A 124 18.22 -27.68 5.07
CA LEU A 124 17.11 -27.82 6.02
C LEU A 124 15.96 -28.48 5.25
N THR A 125 16.00 -29.81 5.16
CA THR A 125 14.80 -30.60 4.86
C THR A 125 13.81 -30.44 6.01
N GLU A 126 12.52 -30.28 5.70
CA GLU A 126 11.50 -30.85 6.61
C GLU A 126 11.71 -32.36 6.71
#